data_AF-A0A1C7N4W7-F1
#
_entry.id   AF-A0A1C7N4W7-F1
#
_cell.length_a   1.000
_cell.length_b   1.000
_cell.length_c   1.000
_cell.angle_alpha   90.00
_cell.angle_beta   90.00
_cell.angle_gamma   90.00
#
_symmetry.space_group_name_H-M   'P 1'
#
loop_
_entity.id
_entity.type
_entity.pdbx_description
1 polymer ?
#
loop_
_entity_poly.entity_id
_entity_poly.type
_entity_poly.pdbx_seq_one_letter_code
_entity_poly.pdbx_strand_id
1 'polypeptide(L)'
;MSKLILRHSVIPSIIVEAVLRSDICPQYTDRSTEWPNGQCSDVLFATVEVTAFLPPVLVEVQNTIDLKFIQRVVRYCLAIKKEHGHLPVVVAFGIHPTNPNVATDLTPSSSLPYAREYPCKPWVRYIYILDQSSVSNHMHEQPLKPLVAVEYFLHSQKRSLLSMENKGRTDETIMLLYTIAKQIFEDDVKSEERTIDVLLNVCEQMQKQFFKIKDALALGNGDETKKRVREYAEDGRLYLEACKAKYRRISLPEPLDLPEQAKKDGPSAAEYAEDLLPSSDQPNDQSPDFEFVENFRKNEKRMNWSSCFNAGRAKGLLGHIRTLIV
;
A
#
# COMPACT_ATOMS: atom_id res chain seq x y z
N MET A 1 -3.87 -2.70 0.27
CA MET A 1 -5.07 -2.68 1.15
C MET A 1 -6.36 -2.51 0.35
N SER A 2 -6.49 -1.50 -0.51
CA SER A 2 -7.69 -1.25 -1.33
C SER A 2 -8.19 -2.50 -2.08
N LYS A 3 -7.30 -3.25 -2.73
CA LYS A 3 -7.64 -4.49 -3.44
C LYS A 3 -8.40 -5.52 -2.58
N LEU A 4 -8.00 -5.71 -1.32
CA LEU A 4 -8.63 -6.68 -0.42
C LEU A 4 -10.07 -6.27 -0.07
N ILE A 5 -10.27 -4.98 0.17
CA ILE A 5 -11.61 -4.42 0.41
C ILE A 5 -12.45 -4.59 -0.85
N LEU A 6 -11.92 -4.22 -2.02
CA LEU A 6 -12.64 -4.31 -3.29
C LEU A 6 -13.03 -5.74 -3.69
N ARG A 7 -12.27 -6.76 -3.25
CA ARG A 7 -12.59 -8.18 -3.48
C ARG A 7 -13.62 -8.75 -2.50
N HIS A 8 -14.03 -8.00 -1.49
CA HIS A 8 -15.06 -8.45 -0.55
C HIS A 8 -16.38 -8.67 -1.29
N SER A 9 -17.11 -9.75 -0.95
CA SER A 9 -18.25 -10.29 -1.72
C SER A 9 -19.39 -9.31 -2.01
N VAL A 10 -19.54 -8.26 -1.20
CA VAL A 10 -20.59 -7.23 -1.34
C VAL A 10 -20.20 -6.10 -2.30
N ILE A 11 -18.89 -5.86 -2.49
CA ILE A 11 -18.40 -4.75 -3.32
C ILE A 11 -18.67 -4.91 -4.82
N PRO A 12 -18.58 -6.12 -5.43
CA PRO A 12 -18.96 -6.32 -6.82
C PRO A 12 -20.35 -5.76 -7.14
N SER A 13 -21.35 -6.03 -6.30
CA SER A 13 -22.71 -5.53 -6.49
C SER A 13 -22.75 -4.00 -6.51
N ILE A 14 -22.08 -3.34 -5.56
CA ILE A 14 -22.00 -1.87 -5.49
C ILE A 14 -21.43 -1.27 -6.78
N ILE A 15 -20.33 -1.84 -7.28
CA ILE A 15 -19.63 -1.27 -8.45
C ILE A 15 -20.37 -1.63 -9.74
N VAL A 16 -20.75 -2.88 -9.91
CA VAL A 16 -21.38 -3.39 -11.14
C VAL A 16 -22.77 -2.78 -11.34
N GLU A 17 -23.61 -2.70 -10.31
CA GLU A 17 -24.95 -2.12 -10.41
C GLU A 17 -24.87 -0.64 -10.83
N ALA A 18 -23.95 0.11 -10.24
CA ALA A 18 -23.76 1.51 -10.57
C ALA A 18 -23.29 1.71 -12.02
N VAL A 19 -22.38 0.87 -12.51
CA VAL A 19 -21.76 1.00 -13.83
C VAL A 19 -22.67 0.47 -14.94
N LEU A 20 -23.29 -0.69 -14.74
CA LEU A 20 -24.16 -1.33 -15.74
C LEU A 20 -25.60 -0.81 -15.68
N ARG A 21 -25.97 -0.10 -14.61
CA ARG A 21 -27.30 0.50 -14.40
C ARG A 21 -28.42 -0.54 -14.55
N SER A 22 -28.19 -1.73 -14.02
CA SER A 22 -29.12 -2.84 -14.04
C SER A 22 -29.40 -3.29 -12.62
N ASP A 23 -30.68 -3.37 -12.26
CA ASP A 23 -31.15 -3.91 -10.97
C ASP A 23 -30.92 -5.43 -10.87
N ILE A 24 -30.59 -6.06 -12.00
CA ILE A 24 -30.19 -7.46 -12.10
C ILE A 24 -28.67 -7.45 -12.05
N CYS A 25 -28.09 -7.52 -10.86
CA CYS A 25 -26.70 -7.90 -10.77
C CYS A 25 -26.65 -9.43 -10.95
N PRO A 26 -26.24 -9.97 -12.13
CA PRO A 26 -25.89 -11.38 -12.19
C PRO A 26 -24.75 -11.62 -11.18
N GLN A 27 -24.53 -12.88 -10.80
CA GLN A 27 -23.47 -13.28 -9.86
C GLN A 27 -22.08 -12.96 -10.43
N TYR A 28 -21.70 -11.69 -10.47
CA TYR A 28 -20.35 -11.22 -10.75
C TYR A 28 -19.48 -11.72 -9.61
N THR A 29 -18.40 -12.38 -9.98
CA THR A 29 -17.42 -12.92 -9.04
C THR A 29 -16.05 -12.37 -9.39
N ASP A 30 -15.18 -12.29 -8.38
CA ASP A 30 -13.77 -11.97 -8.59
C ASP A 30 -13.12 -13.03 -9.49
N ARG A 31 -12.32 -12.58 -10.45
CA ARG A 31 -11.64 -13.41 -11.44
C ARG A 31 -10.13 -13.25 -11.33
N SER A 32 -9.40 -14.11 -12.03
CA SER A 32 -7.95 -13.96 -12.12
C SER A 32 -7.60 -12.58 -12.65
N THR A 33 -6.59 -11.98 -12.04
CA THR A 33 -6.04 -10.67 -12.41
C THR A 33 -4.61 -10.79 -12.92
N GLU A 34 -4.10 -12.02 -13.06
CA GLU A 34 -2.77 -12.32 -13.57
C GLU A 34 -2.82 -12.45 -15.09
N TRP A 35 -2.06 -11.61 -15.77
CA TRP A 35 -2.03 -11.56 -17.23
C TRP A 35 -0.81 -12.28 -17.79
N PRO A 36 -0.86 -12.78 -19.05
CA PRO A 36 0.24 -13.53 -19.66
C PRO A 36 1.60 -12.80 -19.74
N ASN A 37 1.61 -11.48 -19.58
CA ASN A 37 2.83 -10.66 -19.54
C ASN A 37 3.42 -10.53 -18.13
N GLY A 38 2.91 -11.28 -17.15
CA GLY A 38 3.32 -11.23 -15.74
C GLY A 38 2.84 -9.98 -14.98
N GLN A 39 2.03 -9.13 -15.61
CA GLN A 39 1.40 -8.00 -14.93
C GLN A 39 0.13 -8.45 -14.23
N CYS A 40 -0.21 -7.79 -13.13
CA CYS A 40 -1.45 -8.03 -12.41
C CYS A 40 -2.30 -6.76 -12.36
N SER A 41 -3.57 -6.88 -12.72
CA SER A 41 -4.56 -5.84 -12.41
C SER A 41 -4.96 -5.89 -10.93
N ASP A 42 -5.75 -4.91 -10.51
CA ASP A 42 -6.25 -4.85 -9.14
C ASP A 42 -7.38 -5.85 -8.91
N VAL A 43 -8.53 -5.65 -9.56
CA VAL A 43 -9.72 -6.50 -9.42
C VAL A 43 -10.45 -6.64 -10.75
N LEU A 44 -10.88 -7.85 -11.09
CA LEU A 44 -11.70 -8.12 -12.27
C LEU A 44 -12.98 -8.85 -11.85
N PHE A 45 -14.12 -8.25 -12.14
CA PHE A 45 -15.40 -8.90 -11.97
C PHE A 45 -15.92 -9.43 -13.30
N ALA A 46 -16.34 -10.69 -13.34
CA ALA A 46 -17.09 -11.23 -14.47
C ALA A 46 -18.12 -12.26 -14.02
N THR A 47 -19.20 -12.37 -14.78
CA THR A 47 -20.18 -13.45 -14.66
C THR A 47 -19.57 -14.79 -15.12
N VAL A 48 -20.28 -15.89 -14.87
CA VAL A 48 -19.93 -17.20 -15.46
C VAL A 48 -20.12 -17.14 -16.98
N GLU A 49 -21.26 -16.62 -17.43
CA GLU A 49 -21.55 -16.40 -18.85
C GLU A 49 -21.41 -14.93 -19.19
N VAL A 50 -20.29 -14.59 -19.84
CA VAL A 50 -20.01 -13.21 -20.27
C VAL A 50 -20.76 -12.95 -21.58
N THR A 51 -21.49 -11.84 -21.63
CA THR A 51 -22.26 -11.42 -22.82
C THR A 51 -22.03 -9.95 -23.14
N ALA A 52 -22.55 -9.51 -24.30
CA ALA A 52 -22.52 -8.10 -24.66
C ALA A 52 -23.34 -7.20 -23.71
N PHE A 53 -24.26 -7.75 -22.91
CA PHE A 53 -25.02 -6.99 -21.91
C PHE A 53 -24.41 -7.09 -20.51
N LEU A 54 -23.64 -8.16 -20.27
CA LEU A 54 -22.95 -8.45 -19.01
C LEU A 54 -21.43 -8.51 -19.26
N PRO A 55 -20.79 -7.39 -19.62
CA PRO A 55 -19.35 -7.36 -19.92
C PRO A 55 -18.54 -7.53 -18.63
N PRO A 56 -17.26 -7.96 -18.72
CA PRO A 56 -16.36 -7.92 -17.57
C PRO A 56 -16.17 -6.48 -17.07
N VAL A 57 -16.00 -6.30 -15.77
CA VAL A 57 -15.75 -5.00 -15.13
C VAL A 57 -14.39 -5.03 -14.46
N LEU A 58 -13.44 -4.27 -15.02
CA LEU A 58 -12.10 -4.10 -14.48
C LEU A 58 -12.09 -2.90 -13.53
N VAL A 59 -11.63 -3.11 -12.29
CA VAL A 59 -11.51 -2.04 -11.29
C VAL A 59 -10.04 -1.84 -10.95
N GLU A 60 -9.58 -0.59 -10.98
CA GLU A 60 -8.20 -0.19 -10.73
C GLU A 60 -8.17 0.95 -9.71
N VAL A 61 -7.29 0.86 -8.70
CA VAL A 61 -7.02 1.94 -7.76
C VAL A 61 -5.61 2.44 -7.98
N GLN A 62 -5.49 3.71 -8.35
CA GLN A 62 -4.21 4.30 -8.71
C GLN A 62 -3.90 5.51 -7.84
N ASN A 63 -2.62 5.66 -7.51
CA ASN A 63 -2.15 6.85 -6.80
C ASN A 63 -2.40 8.10 -7.65
N THR A 64 -2.01 8.06 -8.93
CA THR A 64 -2.28 9.10 -9.92
C THR A 64 -2.60 8.43 -11.24
N ILE A 65 -3.62 8.93 -11.93
CA ILE A 65 -4.02 8.45 -13.25
C ILE A 65 -3.18 9.21 -14.28
N ASP A 66 -2.20 8.53 -14.87
CA ASP A 66 -1.27 9.06 -15.85
C ASP A 66 -1.29 8.25 -17.17
N LEU A 67 -0.53 8.70 -18.17
CA LEU A 67 -0.49 8.02 -19.46
C LEU A 67 0.09 6.60 -19.36
N LYS A 68 1.00 6.35 -18.42
CA LYS A 68 1.57 5.01 -18.17
C LYS A 68 0.48 4.06 -17.67
N PHE A 69 -0.38 4.54 -16.78
CA PHE A 69 -1.56 3.82 -16.33
C PHE A 69 -2.51 3.53 -17.50
N ILE A 70 -2.85 4.53 -18.33
CA ILE A 70 -3.73 4.31 -19.48
C ILE A 70 -3.15 3.23 -20.40
N GLN A 71 -1.86 3.30 -20.76
CA GLN A 71 -1.19 2.27 -21.56
C GLN A 71 -1.25 0.88 -20.92
N ARG A 72 -1.15 0.79 -19.60
CA ARG A 72 -1.28 -0.47 -18.85
C ARG A 72 -2.71 -1.02 -18.94
N VAL A 73 -3.72 -0.17 -18.73
CA VAL A 73 -5.13 -0.56 -18.86
C VAL A 73 -5.47 -1.03 -20.27
N VAL A 74 -4.92 -0.42 -21.32
CA VAL A 74 -5.11 -0.90 -22.70
C VAL A 74 -4.71 -2.38 -22.81
N ARG A 75 -3.56 -2.76 -22.26
CA ARG A 75 -3.08 -4.15 -22.29
C ARG A 75 -4.01 -5.08 -21.51
N TYR A 76 -4.48 -4.66 -20.35
CA TYR A 76 -5.43 -5.44 -19.54
C TYR A 76 -6.75 -5.67 -20.30
N CYS A 77 -7.31 -4.64 -20.92
CA CYS A 77 -8.55 -4.77 -21.68
C CYS A 77 -8.42 -5.72 -22.88
N LEU A 78 -7.26 -5.70 -23.55
CA LEU A 78 -6.99 -6.64 -24.66
C LEU A 78 -6.84 -8.08 -24.15
N ALA A 79 -6.21 -8.29 -22.99
CA ALA A 79 -6.13 -9.61 -22.36
C ALA A 79 -7.51 -10.13 -21.94
N ILE A 80 -8.32 -9.28 -21.28
CA ILE A 80 -9.70 -9.58 -20.90
C ILE A 80 -10.55 -9.95 -22.13
N LYS A 81 -10.43 -9.20 -23.22
CA LYS A 81 -11.14 -9.52 -24.47
C LYS A 81 -10.74 -10.88 -25.02
N LYS A 82 -9.45 -11.22 -24.96
CA LYS A 82 -8.94 -12.52 -25.43
C LYS A 82 -9.48 -13.67 -24.57
N GLU A 83 -9.60 -13.47 -23.26
CA GLU A 83 -10.07 -14.48 -22.31
C GLU A 83 -11.60 -14.65 -22.33
N HIS A 84 -12.35 -13.55 -22.34
CA HIS A 84 -13.81 -13.56 -22.16
C HIS A 84 -14.61 -13.24 -23.45
N GLY A 85 -13.93 -12.98 -24.57
CA GLY A 85 -14.54 -12.67 -25.86
C GLY A 85 -15.17 -11.26 -25.97
N HIS A 86 -15.27 -10.51 -24.87
CA HIS A 86 -15.94 -9.22 -24.80
C HIS A 86 -15.03 -8.13 -24.21
N LEU A 87 -15.20 -6.89 -24.68
CA LEU A 87 -14.49 -5.74 -24.13
C LEU A 87 -15.02 -5.39 -22.74
N PRO A 88 -14.14 -5.09 -21.77
CA PRO A 88 -14.57 -4.73 -20.43
C PRO A 88 -15.11 -3.30 -20.35
N VAL A 89 -15.79 -3.03 -19.25
CA VAL A 89 -15.93 -1.69 -18.69
C VAL A 89 -14.85 -1.49 -17.62
N VAL A 90 -14.18 -0.34 -17.62
CA VAL A 90 -13.12 -0.02 -16.66
C VAL A 90 -13.62 1.03 -15.68
N VAL A 91 -13.36 0.83 -14.39
CA VAL A 91 -13.55 1.83 -13.33
C VAL A 91 -12.19 2.08 -12.68
N ALA A 92 -11.70 3.31 -12.79
CA ALA A 92 -10.43 3.72 -12.22
C ALA A 92 -10.67 4.75 -11.10
N PHE A 93 -10.22 4.43 -9.89
CA PHE A 93 -10.25 5.33 -8.75
C PHE A 93 -8.86 5.97 -8.58
N GLY A 94 -8.79 7.29 -8.70
CA GLY A 94 -7.59 8.08 -8.46
C GLY A 94 -7.57 8.60 -7.02
N ILE A 95 -6.53 8.25 -6.26
CA ILE A 95 -6.33 8.76 -4.90
C ILE A 95 -5.95 10.25 -4.94
N HIS A 96 -5.12 10.63 -5.91
CA HIS A 96 -4.76 12.01 -6.21
C HIS A 96 -5.40 12.46 -7.53
N PRO A 97 -5.48 13.79 -7.76
CA PRO A 97 -5.98 14.33 -9.01
C PRO A 97 -5.30 13.71 -10.23
N THR A 98 -6.10 13.41 -11.25
CA THR A 98 -5.61 12.92 -12.55
C THR A 98 -4.51 13.84 -13.11
N ASN A 99 -3.48 13.24 -13.72
CA ASN A 99 -2.39 13.98 -14.33
C ASN A 99 -2.93 14.96 -15.40
N PRO A 100 -2.45 16.22 -15.46
CA PRO A 100 -2.95 17.22 -16.40
C PRO A 100 -2.96 16.77 -17.86
N ASN A 101 -1.94 16.03 -18.30
CA ASN A 101 -1.84 15.53 -19.68
C ASN A 101 -2.92 14.51 -20.04
N VAL A 102 -3.47 13.81 -19.04
CA VAL A 102 -4.61 12.91 -19.22
C VAL A 102 -5.91 13.66 -19.00
N ALA A 103 -5.93 14.57 -18.02
CA ALA A 103 -7.12 15.33 -17.65
C ALA A 103 -7.68 16.20 -18.78
N THR A 104 -6.82 16.72 -19.66
CA THR A 104 -7.24 17.48 -20.86
C THR A 104 -8.05 16.65 -21.85
N ASP A 105 -7.84 15.34 -21.88
CA ASP A 105 -8.53 14.42 -22.79
C ASP A 105 -9.83 13.88 -22.18
N LEU A 106 -10.07 14.13 -20.89
CA LEU A 106 -11.23 13.61 -20.19
C LEU A 106 -12.49 14.43 -20.46
N THR A 107 -13.58 13.73 -20.76
CA THR A 107 -14.91 14.33 -20.94
C THR A 107 -15.84 13.92 -19.80
N PRO A 108 -16.76 14.78 -19.33
CA PRO A 108 -17.79 14.37 -18.38
C PRO A 108 -18.61 13.19 -18.93
N SER A 109 -18.90 12.21 -18.08
CA SER A 109 -19.74 11.09 -18.50
C SER A 109 -21.21 11.52 -18.58
N SER A 110 -21.88 11.14 -19.67
CA SER A 110 -23.35 11.26 -19.77
C SER A 110 -24.08 10.20 -18.93
N SER A 111 -23.39 9.11 -18.59
CA SER A 111 -23.96 7.98 -17.85
C SER A 111 -23.64 8.01 -16.35
N LEU A 112 -22.51 8.56 -15.94
CA LEU A 112 -22.15 8.66 -14.53
C LEU A 112 -21.73 10.10 -14.25
N PRO A 113 -22.66 10.99 -13.82
CA PRO A 113 -22.38 12.42 -13.67
C PRO A 113 -21.16 12.76 -12.81
N TYR A 114 -20.81 11.88 -11.87
CA TYR A 114 -19.68 11.97 -10.95
C TYR A 114 -18.37 11.36 -11.47
N ALA A 115 -18.36 10.83 -12.70
CA ALA A 115 -17.21 10.22 -13.35
C ALA A 115 -16.83 10.95 -14.65
N ARG A 116 -15.56 10.86 -15.00
CA ARG A 116 -15.03 11.31 -16.27
C ARG A 116 -14.75 10.12 -17.18
N GLU A 117 -15.00 10.28 -18.47
CA GLU A 117 -14.69 9.30 -19.49
C GLU A 117 -13.42 9.70 -20.24
N TYR A 118 -12.55 8.73 -20.47
CA TYR A 118 -11.48 8.87 -21.45
C TYR A 118 -12.02 8.40 -22.81
N PRO A 119 -11.78 9.13 -23.92
CA PRO A 119 -12.29 8.77 -25.24
C PRO A 119 -11.60 7.49 -25.76
N CYS A 120 -12.22 6.34 -25.51
CA CYS A 120 -11.59 5.04 -25.78
C CYS A 120 -12.44 4.10 -26.63
N LYS A 121 -12.20 4.08 -27.93
CA LYS A 121 -12.53 2.96 -28.83
C LYS A 121 -11.31 2.69 -29.71
N PRO A 122 -10.92 1.44 -29.99
CA PRO A 122 -11.73 0.20 -29.96
C PRO A 122 -11.35 -0.83 -28.87
N TRP A 123 -10.54 -0.48 -27.87
CA TRP A 123 -9.94 -1.44 -26.93
C TRP A 123 -10.66 -1.59 -25.59
N VAL A 124 -11.75 -0.84 -25.35
CA VAL A 124 -12.58 -0.91 -24.15
C VAL A 124 -14.00 -0.50 -24.51
N ARG A 125 -14.99 -0.86 -23.69
CA ARG A 125 -16.37 -0.40 -23.87
C ARG A 125 -16.57 1.02 -23.33
N TYR A 126 -16.22 1.21 -22.06
CA TYR A 126 -16.21 2.49 -21.35
C TYR A 126 -15.08 2.48 -20.33
N ILE A 127 -14.52 3.64 -20.04
CA ILE A 127 -13.60 3.83 -18.91
C ILE A 127 -14.09 5.00 -18.09
N TYR A 128 -14.42 4.73 -16.84
CA TYR A 128 -14.88 5.71 -15.87
C TYR A 128 -13.75 6.00 -14.90
N ILE A 129 -13.32 7.25 -14.89
CA ILE A 129 -12.30 7.77 -14.00
C ILE A 129 -13.00 8.60 -12.92
N LEU A 130 -12.83 8.17 -11.67
CA LEU A 130 -13.29 8.88 -10.49
C LEU A 130 -12.08 9.33 -9.68
N ASP A 131 -12.02 10.61 -9.37
CA ASP A 131 -11.07 11.15 -8.40
C ASP A 131 -11.74 12.28 -7.60
N GLN A 132 -11.03 12.80 -6.60
CA GLN A 132 -11.53 13.86 -5.72
C GLN A 132 -12.13 15.04 -6.51
N SER A 133 -11.53 15.39 -7.66
CA SER A 133 -12.02 16.51 -8.47
C SER A 133 -13.34 16.19 -9.16
N SER A 134 -13.51 14.97 -9.68
CA SER A 134 -14.74 14.58 -10.39
C SER A 134 -15.93 14.38 -9.44
N VAL A 135 -15.69 13.87 -8.24
CA VAL A 135 -16.78 13.58 -7.28
C VAL A 135 -17.13 14.76 -6.37
N SER A 136 -16.29 15.80 -6.32
CA SER A 136 -16.44 16.95 -5.42
C SER A 136 -17.86 17.55 -5.41
N ASN A 137 -18.44 17.73 -6.60
CA ASN A 137 -19.79 18.30 -6.76
C ASN A 137 -20.91 17.37 -6.26
N HIS A 138 -20.62 16.09 -6.07
CA HIS A 138 -21.57 15.06 -5.63
C HIS A 138 -21.40 14.70 -4.14
N MET A 139 -20.42 15.27 -3.45
CA MET A 139 -20.21 15.13 -2.00
C MET A 139 -21.29 15.79 -1.15
N HIS A 140 -22.15 16.61 -1.76
CA HIS A 140 -23.24 17.29 -1.06
C HIS A 140 -24.51 16.44 -0.96
N GLU A 141 -24.63 15.37 -1.74
CA GLU A 141 -25.78 14.46 -1.74
C GLU A 141 -25.83 13.63 -0.44
N GLN A 142 -27.04 13.31 0.03
CA GLN A 142 -27.28 12.45 1.20
C GLN A 142 -28.47 11.51 0.92
N PRO A 143 -28.28 10.17 0.93
CA PRO A 143 -26.98 9.47 1.05
C PRO A 143 -26.06 9.72 -0.17
N LEU A 144 -24.77 9.44 -0.04
CA LEU A 144 -23.86 9.52 -1.18
C LEU A 144 -24.22 8.44 -2.20
N LYS A 145 -23.94 8.69 -3.47
CA LYS A 145 -23.99 7.63 -4.48
C LYS A 145 -22.95 6.56 -4.13
N PRO A 146 -23.23 5.25 -4.25
CA PRO A 146 -22.32 4.22 -3.76
C PRO A 146 -20.90 4.30 -4.34
N LEU A 147 -20.73 4.54 -5.65
CA LEU A 147 -19.41 4.73 -6.26
C LEU A 147 -18.69 6.01 -5.77
N VAL A 148 -19.46 7.05 -5.47
CA VAL A 148 -18.94 8.30 -4.91
C VAL A 148 -18.44 8.07 -3.48
N ALA A 149 -19.16 7.27 -2.69
CA ALA A 149 -18.71 6.84 -1.37
C ALA A 149 -17.45 5.95 -1.41
N VAL A 150 -17.35 5.03 -2.39
CA VAL A 150 -16.14 4.21 -2.60
C VAL A 150 -14.94 5.08 -2.95
N GLU A 151 -15.09 6.02 -3.88
CA GLU A 151 -14.03 6.97 -4.22
C GLU A 151 -13.63 7.79 -2.99
N TYR A 152 -14.60 8.36 -2.28
CA TYR A 152 -14.35 9.18 -1.10
C TYR A 152 -13.59 8.44 -0.01
N PHE A 153 -13.96 7.17 0.24
CA PHE A 153 -13.25 6.29 1.14
C PHE A 153 -11.79 6.08 0.72
N LEU A 154 -11.55 5.83 -0.57
CA LEU A 154 -10.21 5.57 -1.11
C LEU A 154 -9.32 6.83 -1.12
N HIS A 155 -9.86 7.98 -1.54
CA HIS A 155 -9.11 9.23 -1.62
C HIS A 155 -8.83 9.82 -0.23
N SER A 156 -9.77 9.69 0.72
CA SER A 156 -9.64 10.35 2.02
C SER A 156 -8.52 9.77 2.88
N GLN A 157 -8.15 8.51 2.61
CA GLN A 157 -7.09 7.76 3.29
C GLN A 157 -7.17 7.82 4.83
N LYS A 158 -8.38 8.01 5.38
CA LYS A 158 -8.61 8.08 6.82
C LYS A 158 -8.60 6.67 7.39
N ARG A 159 -7.80 6.44 8.44
CA ARG A 159 -7.65 5.12 9.07
C ARG A 159 -8.87 4.70 9.89
N SER A 160 -9.74 5.64 10.25
CA SER A 160 -10.91 5.39 11.08
C SER A 160 -12.10 6.19 10.58
N LEU A 161 -13.29 5.59 10.72
CA LEU A 161 -14.56 6.27 10.50
C LEU A 161 -14.68 7.53 11.37
N LEU A 162 -14.12 7.54 12.59
CA LEU A 162 -14.11 8.71 13.45
C LEU A 162 -13.27 9.86 12.87
N SER A 163 -12.34 9.58 11.97
CA SER A 163 -11.54 10.61 11.31
C SER A 163 -12.21 11.17 10.04
N MET A 164 -13.34 10.60 9.62
CA MET A 164 -14.18 11.14 8.56
C MET A 164 -14.99 12.34 9.06
N GLU A 165 -15.36 13.23 8.14
CA GLU A 165 -16.33 14.29 8.41
C GLU A 165 -17.70 13.70 8.75
N ASN A 166 -18.56 14.48 9.43
CA ASN A 166 -19.85 14.01 9.92
C ASN A 166 -20.70 13.32 8.84
N LYS A 167 -20.66 13.81 7.60
CA LYS A 167 -21.36 13.19 6.46
C LYS A 167 -20.87 11.78 6.15
N GLY A 168 -19.55 11.57 6.17
CA GLY A 168 -18.96 10.25 5.93
C GLY A 168 -19.25 9.26 7.06
N ARG A 169 -19.51 9.76 8.28
CA ARG A 169 -19.82 8.91 9.45
C ARG A 169 -21.22 8.33 9.41
N THR A 170 -22.15 8.98 8.73
CA THR A 170 -23.56 8.57 8.65
C THR A 170 -23.91 7.86 7.35
N ASP A 171 -23.01 7.86 6.36
CA ASP A 171 -23.24 7.21 5.07
C ASP A 171 -23.09 5.69 5.18
N GLU A 172 -24.11 4.96 4.71
CA GLU A 172 -24.19 3.50 4.81
C GLU A 172 -23.07 2.79 4.04
N THR A 173 -22.70 3.30 2.87
CA THR A 173 -21.65 2.68 2.06
C THR A 173 -20.28 2.89 2.71
N ILE A 174 -20.00 4.07 3.25
CA ILE A 174 -18.75 4.35 3.97
C ILE A 174 -18.66 3.50 5.25
N MET A 175 -19.74 3.41 6.04
CA MET A 175 -19.78 2.55 7.23
C MET A 175 -19.53 1.08 6.88
N LEU A 176 -20.12 0.59 5.77
CA LEU A 176 -19.87 -0.75 5.26
C LEU A 176 -18.39 -0.95 4.88
N LEU A 177 -17.79 -0.01 4.15
CA LEU A 177 -16.38 -0.07 3.74
C LEU A 177 -15.43 -0.12 4.94
N TYR A 178 -15.66 0.70 5.97
CA TYR A 178 -14.89 0.62 7.22
C TYR A 178 -15.11 -0.66 8.01
N THR A 179 -16.33 -1.21 7.97
CA THR A 179 -16.63 -2.49 8.60
C THR A 179 -15.87 -3.63 7.94
N ILE A 180 -15.87 -3.67 6.60
CA ILE A 180 -15.09 -4.62 5.80
C ILE A 180 -13.60 -4.46 6.08
N ALA A 181 -13.09 -3.22 6.05
CA ALA A 181 -11.69 -2.94 6.36
C ALA A 181 -11.31 -3.45 7.75
N LYS A 182 -12.14 -3.18 8.77
CA LYS A 182 -11.93 -3.66 10.13
C LYS A 182 -11.87 -5.18 10.20
N GLN A 183 -12.77 -5.89 9.50
CA GLN A 183 -12.78 -7.36 9.48
C GLN A 183 -11.55 -7.94 8.79
N ILE A 184 -11.13 -7.35 7.67
CA ILE A 184 -9.96 -7.83 6.91
C ILE A 184 -8.66 -7.63 7.68
N PHE A 185 -8.51 -6.50 8.37
CA PHE A 185 -7.27 -6.12 9.05
C PHE A 185 -7.33 -6.32 10.57
N GLU A 186 -8.32 -7.05 11.10
CA GLU A 186 -8.53 -7.18 12.54
C GLU A 186 -7.31 -7.80 13.25
N ASP A 187 -6.73 -8.84 12.65
CA ASP A 187 -5.58 -9.54 13.21
C ASP A 187 -4.31 -8.69 13.14
N ASP A 188 -4.13 -7.94 12.06
CA ASP A 188 -3.01 -6.99 11.90
C ASP A 188 -3.09 -5.91 12.98
N VAL A 189 -4.27 -5.32 13.19
CA VAL A 189 -4.53 -4.30 14.22
C VAL A 189 -4.25 -4.86 15.62
N LYS A 190 -4.77 -6.05 15.95
CA LYS A 190 -4.52 -6.70 17.26
C LYS A 190 -3.04 -6.99 17.49
N SER A 191 -2.30 -7.34 16.43
CA SER A 191 -0.86 -7.60 16.51
C SER A 191 -0.05 -6.33 16.76
N GLU A 192 -0.46 -5.21 16.13
CA GLU A 192 0.16 -3.90 16.30
C GLU A 192 -0.13 -3.34 17.71
N GLU A 193 -1.37 -3.42 18.19
CA GLU A 193 -1.76 -3.02 19.55
C GLU A 193 -0.93 -3.74 20.62
N ARG A 194 -0.80 -5.08 20.50
CA ARG A 194 0.07 -5.87 21.41
C ARG A 194 1.52 -5.42 21.36
N THR A 195 2.00 -4.99 20.20
CA THR A 195 3.37 -4.49 20.03
C THR A 195 3.56 -3.14 20.72
N ILE A 196 2.58 -2.25 20.61
CA ILE A 196 2.57 -0.95 21.29
C ILE A 196 2.56 -1.13 22.81
N ASP A 197 1.72 -2.02 23.35
CA ASP A 197 1.67 -2.33 24.78
C ASP A 197 3.03 -2.83 25.31
N VAL A 198 3.70 -3.67 24.51
CA VAL A 198 5.05 -4.15 24.83
C VAL A 198 6.05 -3.01 24.86
N LEU A 199 6.02 -2.10 23.89
CA LEU A 199 6.91 -0.94 23.86
C LEU A 199 6.67 -0.02 25.06
N LEU A 200 5.41 0.27 25.40
CA LEU A 200 5.07 1.06 26.58
C LEU A 200 5.60 0.42 27.86
N ASN A 201 5.41 -0.89 28.04
CA ASN A 201 5.95 -1.59 29.20
C ASN A 201 7.48 -1.57 29.23
N VAL A 202 8.17 -1.66 28.08
CA VAL A 202 9.64 -1.50 28.04
C VAL A 202 10.05 -0.10 28.50
N CYS A 203 9.39 0.95 28.00
CA CYS A 203 9.64 2.33 28.40
C CYS A 203 9.42 2.52 29.91
N GLU A 204 8.31 2.03 30.46
CA GLU A 204 8.01 2.13 31.90
C GLU A 204 9.04 1.40 32.77
N GLN A 205 9.46 0.19 32.38
CA GLN A 205 10.47 -0.55 33.14
C GLN A 205 11.83 0.14 33.09
N MET A 206 12.23 0.67 31.94
CA MET A 206 13.47 1.45 31.83
C MET A 206 13.40 2.72 32.68
N GLN A 207 12.27 3.42 32.65
CA GLN A 207 12.05 4.59 33.49
C GLN A 207 12.17 4.25 34.98
N LYS A 208 11.61 3.12 35.44
CA LYS A 208 11.76 2.64 36.82
C LYS A 208 13.23 2.39 37.19
N GLN A 209 14.01 1.79 36.30
CA GLN A 209 15.44 1.55 36.57
C GLN A 209 16.23 2.86 36.62
N PHE A 210 15.94 3.83 35.75
CA PHE A 210 16.56 5.15 35.83
C PHE A 210 16.19 5.89 37.12
N PHE A 211 14.96 5.79 37.61
CA PHE A 211 14.59 6.32 38.91
C PHE A 211 15.36 5.67 40.05
N LYS A 212 15.45 4.33 40.08
CA LYS A 212 16.23 3.62 41.10
C LYS A 212 17.71 4.01 41.11
N ILE A 213 18.32 4.20 39.93
CA ILE A 213 19.69 4.68 39.79
C ILE A 213 19.82 6.09 40.37
N LYS A 214 18.92 6.99 39.98
CA LYS A 214 18.91 8.39 40.46
C LYS A 214 18.76 8.46 41.99
N ASP A 215 17.84 7.68 42.56
CA ASP A 215 17.58 7.65 44.00
C ASP A 215 18.76 7.06 44.77
N ALA A 216 19.39 6.00 44.25
CA ALA A 216 20.60 5.43 44.86
C ALA A 216 21.74 6.45 44.90
N LEU A 217 21.92 7.23 43.83
CA LEU A 217 22.92 8.30 43.77
C LEU A 217 22.64 9.45 44.73
N ALA A 218 21.36 9.72 45.04
CA ALA A 218 20.96 10.79 45.97
C ALA A 218 21.13 10.39 47.45
N LEU A 219 21.07 9.10 47.78
CA LEU A 219 20.94 8.60 49.16
C LEU A 219 22.23 8.12 49.83
N GLY A 220 23.37 8.05 49.13
CA GLY A 220 24.59 7.53 49.77
C GLY A 220 25.91 7.88 49.10
N ASN A 221 26.92 8.12 49.93
CA ASN A 221 28.31 8.28 49.51
C ASN A 221 29.11 7.05 49.95
N GLY A 222 29.55 6.21 49.00
CA GLY A 222 30.35 5.02 49.30
C GLY A 222 30.31 3.95 48.20
N ASP A 223 31.08 2.87 48.40
CA ASP A 223 31.14 1.74 47.46
C ASP A 223 29.82 0.95 47.36
N GLU A 224 29.00 0.98 48.41
CA GLU A 224 27.70 0.32 48.42
C GLU A 224 26.68 1.00 47.48
N THR A 225 26.74 2.34 47.37
CA THR A 225 25.98 3.09 46.36
C THR A 225 26.40 2.69 44.95
N LYS A 226 27.70 2.59 44.69
CA LYS A 226 28.22 2.19 43.36
C LYS A 226 27.76 0.79 42.99
N LYS A 227 27.72 -0.13 43.96
CA LYS A 227 27.22 -1.49 43.76
C LYS A 227 25.74 -1.49 43.36
N ARG A 228 24.88 -0.77 44.10
CA ARG A 228 23.44 -0.66 43.79
C ARG A 228 23.16 -0.02 42.43
N VAL A 229 23.90 1.03 42.08
CA VAL A 229 23.78 1.69 40.77
C VAL A 229 24.12 0.71 39.64
N ARG A 230 25.19 -0.09 39.82
CA ARG A 230 25.58 -1.12 38.85
C ARG A 230 24.52 -2.20 38.72
N GLU A 231 23.95 -2.67 39.83
CA GLU A 231 22.88 -3.67 39.83
C GLU A 231 21.64 -3.18 39.07
N TYR A 232 21.16 -1.96 39.32
CA TYR A 232 20.00 -1.41 38.60
C TYR A 232 20.26 -1.19 37.11
N ALA A 233 21.49 -0.80 36.75
CA ALA A 233 21.89 -0.66 35.35
C ALA A 233 21.93 -2.02 34.64
N GLU A 234 22.49 -3.05 35.29
CA GLU A 234 22.54 -4.41 34.76
C GLU A 234 21.15 -5.05 34.66
N ASP A 235 20.27 -4.83 35.64
CA ASP A 235 18.87 -5.29 35.58
C ASP A 235 18.14 -4.67 34.38
N GLY A 236 18.29 -3.37 34.16
CA GLY A 236 17.74 -2.69 32.98
C GLY A 236 18.30 -3.27 31.68
N ARG A 237 19.62 -3.49 31.61
CA ARG A 237 20.28 -4.08 30.44
C ARG A 237 19.79 -5.50 30.16
N LEU A 238 19.70 -6.35 31.19
CA LEU A 238 19.24 -7.74 31.08
C LEU A 238 17.78 -7.80 30.62
N TYR A 239 16.91 -6.95 31.19
CA TYR A 239 15.53 -6.85 30.76
C TYR A 239 15.42 -6.44 29.28
N LEU A 240 16.21 -5.45 28.85
CA LEU A 240 16.21 -4.98 27.47
C LEU A 240 16.68 -6.07 26.50
N GLU A 241 17.74 -6.81 26.85
CA GLU A 241 18.24 -7.93 26.04
C GLU A 241 17.23 -9.08 25.98
N ALA A 242 16.55 -9.39 27.08
CA ALA A 242 15.48 -10.39 27.10
C ALA A 242 14.29 -9.97 26.19
N CYS A 243 13.89 -8.70 26.25
CA CYS A 243 12.88 -8.14 25.35
C CYS A 243 13.34 -8.20 23.88
N LYS A 244 14.54 -7.74 23.56
CA LYS A 244 15.10 -7.82 22.20
C LYS A 244 15.15 -9.26 21.68
N ALA A 245 15.57 -10.22 22.52
CA ALA A 245 15.65 -11.62 22.13
C ALA A 245 14.25 -12.22 21.87
N LYS A 246 13.27 -11.87 22.70
CA LYS A 246 11.87 -12.30 22.55
C LYS A 246 11.25 -11.76 21.26
N TYR A 247 11.46 -10.48 20.96
CA TYR A 247 10.81 -9.82 19.82
C TYR A 247 11.63 -9.76 18.53
N ARG A 248 12.93 -10.10 18.51
CA ARG A 248 13.67 -10.36 17.25
C ARG A 248 13.11 -11.51 16.42
N ARG A 249 12.27 -12.37 17.02
CA ARG A 249 11.60 -13.48 16.34
C ARG A 249 10.24 -13.11 15.73
N ILE A 250 9.74 -11.90 16.02
CA ILE A 250 8.47 -11.36 15.52
C ILE A 250 8.85 -10.08 14.77
N SER A 251 8.67 -10.00 13.45
CA SER A 251 9.06 -8.84 12.66
C SER A 251 8.38 -7.57 13.20
N LEU A 252 9.14 -6.71 13.88
CA LEU A 252 8.69 -5.42 14.39
C LEU A 252 8.79 -4.36 13.27
N PRO A 253 7.87 -3.40 13.19
CA PRO A 253 8.02 -2.21 12.35
C PRO A 253 9.23 -1.39 12.80
N GLU A 254 9.86 -0.71 11.84
CA GLU A 254 11.05 0.09 12.07
C GLU A 254 10.75 1.31 12.98
N PRO A 255 11.57 1.59 14.00
CA PRO A 255 11.36 2.74 14.89
C PRO A 255 11.52 4.08 14.15
N LEU A 256 10.75 5.07 14.57
CA LEU A 256 10.89 6.46 14.10
C LEU A 256 12.29 7.01 14.43
N ASP A 257 12.88 7.68 13.44
CA ASP A 257 14.15 8.38 13.55
C ASP A 257 14.20 9.35 14.75
N LEU A 258 15.30 9.29 15.50
CA LEU A 258 15.56 10.21 16.60
C LEU A 258 15.77 11.65 16.10
N PRO A 259 15.42 12.67 16.91
CA PRO A 259 15.63 14.08 16.59
C PRO A 259 17.08 14.41 16.21
N GLU A 260 17.26 15.30 15.22
CA GLU A 260 18.56 15.67 14.61
C GLU A 260 19.67 16.07 15.60
N GLN A 261 19.32 16.47 16.82
CA GLN A 261 20.29 16.85 17.84
C GLN A 261 21.24 15.71 18.27
N ALA A 262 20.88 14.45 17.99
CA ALA A 262 21.74 13.29 18.26
C ALA A 262 22.66 12.88 17.09
N LYS A 263 22.53 13.50 15.90
CA LYS A 263 23.27 13.11 14.67
C LYS A 263 24.49 14.00 14.37
N LYS A 264 24.78 15.02 15.19
CA LYS A 264 25.93 15.91 14.97
C LYS A 264 27.17 15.37 15.70
N ASP A 265 27.95 14.53 15.02
CA ASP A 265 29.42 14.45 15.12
C ASP A 265 29.96 13.45 14.08
N GLY A 266 30.39 13.96 12.91
CA GLY A 266 31.05 13.17 11.86
C GLY A 266 31.04 13.88 10.49
N PRO A 267 32.13 13.83 9.68
CA PRO A 267 32.48 14.93 8.77
C PRO A 267 31.77 14.91 7.41
N SER A 268 31.49 16.13 6.94
CA SER A 268 30.89 16.52 5.66
C SER A 268 31.75 16.15 4.44
N ALA A 269 31.10 15.64 3.40
CA ALA A 269 31.59 15.68 2.02
C ALA A 269 30.41 15.80 1.03
N ALA A 270 30.20 17.05 0.61
CA ALA A 270 29.87 17.58 -0.70
C ALA A 270 29.27 16.71 -1.85
N GLU A 271 28.47 17.43 -2.66
CA GLU A 271 28.19 17.24 -4.10
C GLU A 271 27.07 16.28 -4.51
N TYR A 272 25.85 16.82 -4.63
CA TYR A 272 24.80 16.25 -5.47
C TYR A 272 25.00 16.73 -6.91
N ALA A 273 25.61 15.88 -7.73
CA ALA A 273 25.47 15.96 -9.18
C ALA A 273 24.16 15.27 -9.59
N GLU A 274 23.35 15.98 -10.36
CA GLU A 274 22.23 15.42 -11.13
C GLU A 274 22.76 14.31 -12.04
N ASP A 275 22.07 13.16 -12.10
CA ASP A 275 22.30 12.19 -13.16
C ASP A 275 21.01 11.49 -13.59
N LEU A 276 20.76 11.68 -14.88
CA LEU A 276 19.70 11.17 -15.74
C LEU A 276 19.73 9.63 -15.77
N LEU A 277 18.57 8.98 -15.63
CA LEU A 277 18.42 7.56 -15.90
C LEU A 277 18.29 7.34 -17.43
N PRO A 278 19.10 6.47 -18.06
CA PRO A 278 18.88 6.11 -19.45
C PRO A 278 17.68 5.16 -19.59
N SER A 279 16.88 5.43 -20.61
CA SER A 279 15.78 4.61 -21.12
C SER A 279 16.25 3.17 -21.39
N SER A 280 15.48 2.17 -20.97
CA SER A 280 15.70 0.77 -21.34
C SER A 280 14.47 0.22 -22.04
N ASP A 281 14.47 0.37 -23.36
CA ASP A 281 13.82 -0.56 -24.28
C ASP A 281 14.83 -1.68 -24.55
N GLN A 282 14.61 -2.90 -24.04
CA GLN A 282 15.02 -4.15 -24.70
C GLN A 282 14.41 -5.40 -24.01
N PRO A 283 14.21 -6.50 -24.76
CA PRO A 283 13.40 -7.64 -24.34
C PRO A 283 14.20 -8.68 -23.55
N ASN A 284 13.59 -9.14 -22.45
CA ASN A 284 13.61 -10.50 -21.89
C ASN A 284 14.82 -11.44 -22.18
N ASP A 285 16.04 -10.98 -21.94
CA ASP A 285 17.15 -11.85 -21.55
C ASP A 285 17.30 -11.73 -20.03
N GLN A 286 17.32 -12.85 -19.31
CA GLN A 286 17.57 -12.86 -17.88
C GLN A 286 18.91 -12.18 -17.65
N SER A 287 18.90 -10.99 -17.04
CA SER A 287 20.13 -10.25 -16.85
C SER A 287 21.09 -11.08 -15.99
N PRO A 288 22.41 -11.01 -16.24
CA PRO A 288 23.42 -11.76 -15.47
C PRO A 288 23.35 -11.44 -13.95
N ASP A 289 22.75 -10.29 -13.61
CA ASP A 289 22.45 -9.89 -12.24
C ASP A 289 21.36 -10.76 -11.59
N PHE A 290 20.28 -11.08 -12.31
CA PHE A 290 19.22 -11.95 -11.80
C PHE A 290 19.70 -13.40 -11.62
N GLU A 291 20.49 -13.91 -12.57
CA GLU A 291 21.05 -15.26 -12.46
C GLU A 291 22.02 -15.38 -11.27
N PHE A 292 22.81 -14.33 -11.03
CA PHE A 292 23.70 -14.26 -9.87
C PHE A 292 22.92 -14.29 -8.54
N VAL A 293 21.84 -13.51 -8.42
CA VAL A 293 21.00 -13.47 -7.21
C VAL A 293 20.32 -14.82 -6.95
N GLU A 294 19.80 -15.47 -7.99
CA GLU A 294 19.22 -16.82 -7.90
C GLU A 294 20.23 -17.87 -7.41
N ASN A 295 21.45 -17.85 -7.97
CA ASN A 295 22.50 -18.78 -7.57
C ASN A 295 23.01 -18.50 -6.16
N PHE A 296 23.07 -17.23 -5.74
CA PHE A 296 23.41 -16.87 -4.35
C PHE A 296 22.35 -17.40 -3.38
N ARG A 297 21.06 -17.25 -3.72
CA ARG A 297 19.93 -17.75 -2.92
C ARG A 297 19.95 -19.26 -2.75
N LYS A 298 20.28 -20.02 -3.79
CA LYS A 298 20.30 -21.50 -3.74
C LYS A 298 21.38 -22.04 -2.79
N ASN A 299 22.44 -21.27 -2.55
CA ASN A 299 23.58 -21.68 -1.74
C ASN A 299 23.49 -21.24 -0.26
N GLU A 300 22.52 -20.41 0.12
CA GLU A 300 22.30 -19.99 1.50
C GLU A 300 20.95 -20.48 2.06
N LYS A 301 20.94 -21.00 3.29
CA LYS A 301 19.70 -21.40 3.99
C LYS A 301 18.74 -20.23 4.23
N ARG A 302 19.27 -19.00 4.28
CA ARG A 302 18.52 -17.75 4.42
C ARG A 302 19.30 -16.63 3.73
N MET A 303 18.65 -15.91 2.83
CA MET A 303 19.28 -14.89 2.00
C MET A 303 19.85 -13.73 2.84
N ASN A 304 21.16 -13.52 2.78
CA ASN A 304 21.79 -12.29 3.25
C ASN A 304 21.97 -11.30 2.09
N TRP A 305 21.03 -10.37 1.94
CA TRP A 305 21.04 -9.38 0.85
C TRP A 305 22.27 -8.48 0.83
N SER A 306 22.83 -8.15 2.00
CA SER A 306 24.05 -7.35 2.09
C SER A 306 25.27 -8.13 1.56
N SER A 307 25.38 -9.41 1.92
CA SER A 307 26.43 -10.30 1.40
C SER A 307 26.26 -10.58 -0.10
N CYS A 308 25.03 -10.81 -0.56
CA CYS A 308 24.72 -10.98 -1.99
C CYS A 308 25.11 -9.73 -2.79
N PHE A 309 24.71 -8.54 -2.33
CA PHE A 309 25.01 -7.28 -3.00
C PHE A 309 26.52 -7.02 -3.09
N ASN A 310 27.25 -7.19 -1.98
CA ASN A 310 28.69 -7.00 -1.94
C ASN A 310 29.42 -8.02 -2.83
N ALA A 311 28.99 -9.29 -2.82
CA ALA A 311 29.55 -10.34 -3.67
C ALA A 311 29.26 -10.12 -5.17
N GLY A 312 28.08 -9.59 -5.51
CA GLY A 312 27.73 -9.23 -6.89
C GLY A 312 28.59 -8.07 -7.40
N ARG A 313 28.73 -7.00 -6.60
CA ARG A 313 29.61 -5.85 -6.91
C ARG A 313 31.05 -6.26 -7.11
N ALA A 314 31.58 -7.17 -6.27
CA ALA A 314 32.94 -7.70 -6.43
C ALA A 314 33.15 -8.45 -7.76
N LYS A 315 32.07 -8.96 -8.38
CA LYS A 315 32.07 -9.62 -9.69
C LYS A 315 31.71 -8.69 -10.86
N GLY A 316 31.58 -7.39 -10.62
CA GLY A 316 31.13 -6.43 -11.64
C GLY A 316 29.65 -6.51 -11.99
N LEU A 317 28.87 -7.29 -11.23
CA LEU A 317 27.41 -7.41 -11.34
C LEU A 317 26.75 -6.49 -10.31
N LEU A 318 25.48 -6.13 -10.48
CA LEU A 318 24.73 -5.24 -9.57
C LEU A 318 25.31 -3.82 -9.42
N GLY A 319 26.27 -3.42 -10.28
CA GLY A 319 26.95 -2.13 -10.21
C GLY A 319 26.05 -0.92 -10.51
N HIS A 320 24.94 -1.15 -11.20
CA HIS A 320 23.92 -0.14 -11.51
C HIS A 320 22.82 -0.05 -10.44
N ILE A 321 22.77 -0.98 -9.49
CA ILE A 321 21.82 -0.96 -8.37
C ILE A 321 22.45 -0.12 -7.26
N ARG A 322 22.00 1.13 -7.11
CA ARG A 322 22.36 1.95 -5.95
C ARG A 322 21.71 1.35 -4.70
N THR A 323 22.43 1.35 -3.59
CA THR A 323 22.04 0.83 -2.28
C THR A 323 20.63 1.29 -1.89
N LEU A 324 19.61 0.46 -2.16
CA LEU A 324 18.28 0.61 -1.59
C LEU A 324 18.26 -0.23 -0.31
N ILE A 325 18.77 0.37 0.77
CA ILE A 325 18.47 -0.10 2.13
C ILE A 325 17.33 0.78 2.62
N VAL A 326 16.13 0.20 2.59
CA VAL A 326 15.05 0.42 3.57
C VAL A 326 14.69 -0.97 4.06
#